data_AF-A0A1S1LTC1-F1
#
_entry.id   AF-A0A1S1LTC1-F1
#
_cell.length_a   1.000
_cell.length_b   1.000
_cell.length_c   1.000
_cell.angle_alpha   90.00
_cell.angle_beta   90.00
_cell.angle_gamma   90.00
#
_symmetry.space_group_name_H-M   'P 1'
#
loop_
_entity.id
_entity.type
_entity.pdbx_description
1 polymer ?
#
loop_
_entity_poly.entity_id
_entity_poly.type
_entity_poly.pdbx_seq_one_letter_code
_entity_poly.pdbx_strand_id
1 'polypeptide(L)'
;MHLVVMAVLPLALLVGCGDGGLDTPRAAADTSAATPTEVALPASSVVFEDDARILDSRPMTFDTWSRSPDSTAVIVYFTSGTPQCHGVHATVRETDDAVAVALRGGTPPEAAGKACILIAVQGSLAVPLATPLGDRRVLSVS
;
A
#
# COMPACT_ATOMS: atom_id res chain seq x y z
N MET A 1 26.17 4.66 62.90
CA MET A 1 27.63 4.46 63.03
C MET A 1 27.86 3.02 63.49
N HIS A 2 27.98 2.08 62.56
CA HIS A 2 28.60 0.77 62.80
C HIS A 2 29.27 0.33 61.50
N LEU A 3 30.47 -0.17 61.66
CA LEU A 3 31.56 -0.33 60.72
C LEU A 3 31.86 -1.85 60.63
N VAL A 4 32.40 -2.29 59.49
CA VAL A 4 33.07 -3.59 59.23
C VAL A 4 32.08 -4.78 59.11
N VAL A 5 32.14 -5.71 58.14
CA VAL A 5 33.29 -6.52 57.69
C VAL A 5 33.15 -6.93 56.21
N MET A 6 34.25 -6.70 55.48
CA MET A 6 34.56 -7.28 54.18
C MET A 6 34.66 -8.81 54.27
N ALA A 7 33.81 -9.52 53.54
CA ALA A 7 34.03 -10.92 53.19
C ALA A 7 34.13 -11.03 51.67
N VAL A 8 35.35 -11.24 51.19
CA VAL A 8 35.69 -11.51 49.80
C VAL A 8 35.16 -12.90 49.47
N LEU A 9 34.10 -12.97 48.66
CA LEU A 9 33.53 -14.23 48.14
C LEU A 9 34.01 -14.41 46.69
N PRO A 10 34.60 -15.56 46.32
CA PRO A 10 35.27 -15.73 45.04
C PRO A 10 34.28 -15.78 43.88
N LEU A 11 34.69 -15.11 42.80
CA LEU A 11 34.06 -15.01 41.50
C LEU A 11 34.01 -16.39 40.81
N ALA A 12 32.84 -17.02 40.78
CA ALA A 12 32.56 -18.14 39.88
C ALA A 12 32.03 -17.58 38.55
N LEU A 13 32.90 -17.50 37.54
CA LEU A 13 32.52 -17.19 36.15
C LEU A 13 31.79 -18.39 35.55
N LEU A 14 30.46 -18.32 35.53
CA LEU A 14 29.66 -19.11 34.60
C LEU A 14 29.65 -18.36 33.26
N VAL A 15 30.61 -18.69 32.39
CA VAL A 15 30.50 -18.43 30.95
C VAL A 15 29.39 -19.34 30.43
N GLY A 16 28.17 -18.80 30.41
CA GLY A 16 27.08 -19.36 29.64
C GLY A 16 27.10 -18.75 28.25
N CYS A 17 27.64 -19.47 27.27
CA CYS A 17 27.35 -19.21 25.85
C CYS A 17 25.89 -19.58 25.59
N GLY A 18 24.98 -18.66 25.88
CA GLY A 18 23.64 -18.71 25.35
C GLY A 18 23.64 -18.03 23.98
N ASP A 19 23.93 -18.78 22.92
CA ASP A 19 23.48 -18.44 21.55
C ASP A 19 21.95 -18.64 21.49
N GLY A 20 21.23 -17.93 22.35
CA GLY A 20 19.80 -17.80 22.33
C GLY A 20 19.45 -16.70 21.35
N GLY A 21 19.69 -16.96 20.07
CA GLY A 21 19.07 -16.18 19.01
C GLY A 21 17.58 -16.21 19.25
N LEU A 22 17.02 -15.09 19.72
CA LEU A 22 15.59 -14.89 19.73
C LEU A 22 15.20 -14.82 18.26
N ASP A 23 14.78 -15.96 17.71
CA ASP A 23 14.04 -16.03 16.45
C ASP A 23 12.71 -15.28 16.66
N THR A 24 12.78 -13.95 16.68
CA THR A 24 11.60 -13.11 16.59
C THR A 24 10.93 -13.45 15.26
N PRO A 25 9.69 -13.97 15.27
CA PRO A 25 8.98 -14.27 14.03
C PRO A 25 8.90 -12.98 13.21
N ARG A 26 9.53 -12.98 12.04
CA ARG A 26 9.32 -11.91 11.07
C ARG A 26 7.90 -12.07 10.54
N ALA A 27 7.00 -11.20 10.95
CA ALA A 27 5.72 -11.07 10.28
C ALA A 27 5.99 -10.76 8.79
N ALA A 28 5.75 -11.74 7.93
CA ALA A 28 5.62 -11.49 6.51
C ALA A 28 4.28 -10.80 6.31
N ALA A 29 4.28 -9.61 5.70
CA ALA A 29 3.04 -9.04 5.19
C ALA A 29 2.62 -9.90 4.01
N ASP A 30 1.52 -10.63 4.14
CA ASP A 30 0.93 -11.38 3.02
C ASP A 30 0.43 -10.36 2.00
N THR A 31 1.09 -10.30 0.83
CA THR A 31 0.55 -9.58 -0.32
C THR A 31 -0.68 -10.32 -0.79
N SER A 32 -1.85 -9.70 -0.65
CA SER A 32 -3.09 -10.27 -1.13
C SER A 32 -3.30 -9.88 -2.60
N ALA A 33 -3.90 -10.77 -3.38
CA ALA A 33 -4.25 -10.52 -4.77
C ALA A 33 -5.73 -10.85 -5.00
N ALA A 34 -6.48 -9.89 -5.54
CA ALA A 34 -7.87 -10.04 -5.94
C ALA A 34 -8.01 -9.90 -7.45
N THR A 35 -9.06 -10.52 -8.01
CA THR A 35 -9.43 -10.37 -9.42
C THR A 35 -10.61 -9.40 -9.51
N PRO A 36 -10.36 -8.10 -9.79
CA PRO A 36 -11.41 -7.10 -9.92
C PRO A 36 -12.24 -7.35 -11.19
N THR A 37 -13.50 -6.92 -11.14
CA THR A 37 -14.46 -7.11 -12.23
C THR A 37 -14.30 -6.04 -13.29
N GLU A 38 -14.22 -6.44 -14.55
CA GLU A 38 -14.29 -5.49 -15.66
C GLU A 38 -15.72 -4.96 -15.82
N VAL A 39 -15.86 -3.65 -15.94
CA VAL A 39 -17.13 -2.96 -16.18
C VAL A 39 -17.02 -2.05 -17.40
N ALA A 40 -18.16 -1.63 -17.95
CA ALA A 40 -18.18 -0.55 -18.92
C ALA A 40 -17.78 0.77 -18.24
N LEU A 41 -17.20 1.70 -19.01
CA LEU A 41 -16.91 3.05 -18.56
C LEU A 41 -18.16 3.67 -17.91
N PRO A 42 -18.11 4.02 -16.60
CA PRO A 42 -19.24 4.59 -15.91
C PRO A 42 -19.53 6.00 -16.42
N ALA A 43 -20.78 6.43 -16.30
CA ALA A 43 -21.20 7.78 -16.72
C ALA A 43 -20.47 8.89 -15.95
N SER A 44 -20.08 8.64 -14.69
CA SER A 44 -19.30 9.58 -13.88
C SER A 44 -18.45 8.88 -12.83
N SER A 45 -17.30 9.49 -12.53
CA SER A 45 -16.43 9.20 -11.40
C SER A 45 -15.59 10.45 -11.11
N VAL A 46 -15.08 10.58 -9.89
CA VAL A 46 -14.12 11.64 -9.55
C VAL A 46 -12.75 11.21 -10.03
N VAL A 47 -12.16 11.94 -10.96
CA VAL A 47 -10.82 11.63 -11.48
C VAL A 47 -9.76 12.03 -10.45
N PHE A 48 -8.85 11.12 -10.15
CA PHE A 48 -7.66 11.37 -9.35
C PHE A 48 -6.42 11.40 -10.24
N GLU A 49 -5.44 12.20 -9.81
CA GLU A 49 -4.10 12.19 -10.37
C GLU A 49 -3.23 11.20 -9.57
N ASP A 50 -2.32 10.52 -10.27
CA ASP A 50 -1.31 9.66 -9.66
C ASP A 50 -0.21 10.52 -9.01
N ASP A 51 -0.04 10.44 -7.69
CA ASP A 51 0.99 11.19 -6.97
C ASP A 51 1.79 10.30 -5.99
N ALA A 52 3.02 9.98 -6.37
CA ALA A 52 3.94 9.18 -5.54
C ALA A 52 4.37 9.89 -4.23
N ARG A 53 4.10 11.20 -4.07
CA ARG A 53 4.49 11.99 -2.90
C ARG A 53 3.50 11.89 -1.74
N ILE A 54 2.44 11.09 -1.85
CA ILE A 54 1.44 10.92 -0.80
C ILE A 54 2.07 10.58 0.56
N LEU A 55 1.66 11.30 1.58
CA LEU A 55 2.04 11.10 2.97
C LEU A 55 1.18 10.01 3.61
N ASP A 56 1.73 9.34 4.63
CA ASP A 56 1.07 8.26 5.38
C ASP A 56 0.48 7.16 4.48
N SER A 57 1.21 6.84 3.40
CA SER A 57 0.78 5.95 2.34
C SER A 57 0.37 4.56 2.85
N ARG A 58 -0.86 4.14 2.54
CA ARG A 58 -1.42 2.82 2.91
C ARG A 58 -1.97 2.07 1.69
N PRO A 59 -1.93 0.73 1.69
CA PRO A 59 -2.57 -0.05 0.63
C PRO A 59 -4.07 0.28 0.50
N MET A 60 -4.55 0.31 -0.74
CA MET A 60 -5.96 0.43 -1.10
C MET A 60 -6.33 -0.67 -2.10
N THR A 61 -7.54 -1.17 -2.01
CA THR A 61 -8.09 -2.12 -2.97
C THR A 61 -9.03 -1.42 -3.94
N PHE A 62 -9.26 -2.06 -5.09
CA PHE A 62 -10.28 -1.67 -6.05
C PHE A 62 -10.94 -2.94 -6.57
N ASP A 63 -12.26 -2.92 -6.72
CA ASP A 63 -13.05 -4.10 -7.08
C ASP A 63 -13.52 -4.06 -8.53
N THR A 64 -13.47 -2.90 -9.17
CA THR A 64 -13.89 -2.72 -10.57
C THR A 64 -12.87 -1.92 -11.37
N TRP A 65 -12.85 -2.18 -12.67
CA TRP A 65 -11.99 -1.48 -13.63
C TRP A 65 -12.62 -1.46 -15.01
N SER A 66 -12.17 -0.55 -15.88
CA SER A 66 -12.54 -0.50 -17.31
C SER A 66 -11.28 -0.43 -18.18
N ARG A 67 -11.39 -0.86 -19.43
CA ARG A 67 -10.39 -0.53 -20.46
C ARG A 67 -10.44 0.97 -20.79
N SER A 68 -9.29 1.59 -21.01
CA SER A 68 -9.25 2.91 -21.64
C SER A 68 -9.69 2.81 -23.12
N PRO A 69 -10.26 3.88 -23.71
CA PRO A 69 -10.72 3.87 -25.10
C PRO A 69 -9.64 3.48 -26.13
N ASP A 70 -8.38 3.77 -25.83
CA ASP A 70 -7.21 3.46 -26.67
C ASP A 70 -6.47 2.19 -26.25
N SER A 71 -6.95 1.48 -25.21
CA SER A 71 -6.35 0.26 -24.65
C SER A 71 -4.89 0.39 -24.18
N THR A 72 -4.42 1.61 -23.93
CA THR A 72 -3.07 1.89 -23.39
C THR A 72 -3.05 2.07 -21.87
N ALA A 73 -4.23 2.06 -21.23
CA ALA A 73 -4.39 2.16 -19.79
C ALA A 73 -5.54 1.28 -19.29
N VAL A 74 -5.50 0.95 -18.01
CA VAL A 74 -6.68 0.49 -17.26
C VAL A 74 -7.19 1.63 -16.39
N ILE A 75 -8.50 1.79 -16.28
CA ILE A 75 -9.11 2.77 -15.39
C ILE A 75 -9.65 2.00 -14.19
N VAL A 76 -9.01 2.15 -13.04
CA VAL A 76 -9.45 1.49 -11.79
C VAL A 76 -10.43 2.37 -11.04
N TYR A 77 -11.42 1.77 -10.38
CA TYR A 77 -12.41 2.50 -9.58
C TYR A 77 -12.36 2.09 -8.12
N PHE A 78 -12.32 3.07 -7.23
CA PHE A 78 -12.14 2.88 -5.80
C PHE A 78 -12.97 3.89 -5.01
N THR A 79 -13.21 3.60 -3.73
CA THR A 79 -13.80 4.58 -2.80
C THR A 79 -12.68 5.32 -2.09
N SER A 80 -12.74 6.65 -2.09
CA SER A 80 -11.78 7.52 -1.37
C SER A 80 -12.49 8.77 -0.83
N GLY A 81 -11.78 9.61 -0.10
CA GLY A 81 -12.23 10.99 0.13
C GLY A 81 -11.99 11.88 -1.09
N THR A 82 -12.19 13.19 -1.01
CA THR A 82 -12.03 14.05 -2.19
C THR A 82 -10.55 14.27 -2.57
N PRO A 83 -10.20 14.46 -3.87
CA PRO A 83 -8.81 14.57 -4.33
C PRO A 83 -7.99 15.70 -3.70
N GLN A 84 -8.66 16.74 -3.20
CA GLN A 84 -8.05 17.89 -2.54
C GLN A 84 -7.48 17.55 -1.16
N CYS A 85 -7.88 16.41 -0.60
CA CYS A 85 -7.54 15.95 0.75
C CYS A 85 -6.99 14.52 0.78
N HIS A 86 -7.27 13.74 -0.25
CA HIS A 86 -6.90 12.34 -0.36
C HIS A 86 -6.21 12.12 -1.71
N GLY A 87 -4.97 11.65 -1.66
CA GLY A 87 -4.17 11.34 -2.84
C GLY A 87 -4.13 9.84 -3.05
N VAL A 88 -3.83 9.44 -4.27
CA VAL A 88 -3.62 8.04 -4.63
C VAL A 88 -2.32 7.89 -5.41
N HIS A 89 -1.72 6.71 -5.31
CA HIS A 89 -0.60 6.32 -6.13
C HIS A 89 -0.75 4.88 -6.61
N ALA A 90 -0.56 4.62 -7.90
CA ALA A 90 -0.54 3.29 -8.48
C ALA A 90 0.88 2.87 -8.87
N THR A 91 1.21 1.61 -8.61
CA THR A 91 2.36 0.94 -9.21
C THR A 91 1.88 -0.27 -10.01
N VAL A 92 2.55 -0.54 -11.13
CA VAL A 92 2.13 -1.58 -12.07
C VAL A 92 3.26 -2.58 -12.25
N ARG A 93 2.92 -3.86 -12.19
CA ARG A 93 3.78 -4.95 -12.64
C ARG A 93 3.09 -5.68 -13.79
N GLU A 94 3.71 -5.62 -14.96
CA GLU A 94 3.21 -6.28 -16.16
C GLU A 94 3.96 -7.59 -16.42
N THR A 95 3.20 -8.59 -16.88
CA THR A 95 3.66 -9.88 -17.36
C THR A 95 2.91 -10.21 -18.65
N ASP A 96 3.27 -11.31 -19.30
CA ASP A 96 2.59 -11.77 -20.52
C ASP A 96 1.11 -12.12 -20.27
N ASP A 97 0.75 -12.55 -19.06
CA ASP A 97 -0.60 -13.02 -18.72
C ASP A 97 -1.42 -12.03 -17.88
N ALA A 98 -0.77 -11.08 -17.21
CA ALA A 98 -1.42 -10.24 -16.21
C ALA A 98 -0.78 -8.86 -16.03
N VAL A 99 -1.62 -7.91 -15.66
CA VAL A 99 -1.30 -6.57 -15.15
C VAL A 99 -1.70 -6.51 -13.68
N ALA A 100 -0.72 -6.52 -12.78
CA ALA A 100 -0.96 -6.36 -11.35
C ALA A 100 -0.81 -4.89 -10.97
N VAL A 101 -1.88 -4.29 -10.44
CA VAL A 101 -1.92 -2.89 -10.01
C VAL A 101 -1.97 -2.86 -8.49
N ALA A 102 -0.97 -2.22 -7.88
CA ALA A 102 -0.98 -1.91 -6.45
C ALA A 102 -1.39 -0.45 -6.26
N LEU A 103 -2.56 -0.24 -5.66
CA LEU A 103 -3.06 1.10 -5.35
C LEU A 103 -2.73 1.46 -3.90
N ARG A 104 -2.32 2.70 -3.69
CA ARG A 104 -2.04 3.24 -2.37
C ARG A 104 -2.79 4.55 -2.19
N GLY A 105 -3.28 4.79 -0.99
CA GLY A 105 -3.93 6.04 -0.59
C GLY A 105 -3.13 6.75 0.48
N GLY A 106 -3.28 8.07 0.54
CA GLY A 106 -2.66 8.87 1.58
C GLY A 106 -3.10 10.32 1.54
N THR A 107 -2.36 11.18 2.22
CA THR A 107 -2.60 12.63 2.22
C THR A 107 -1.68 13.28 1.18
N PRO A 108 -2.21 14.05 0.21
CA PRO A 108 -1.37 14.84 -0.69
C PRO A 108 -0.51 15.80 0.13
N PRO A 109 0.76 16.06 -0.24
CA PRO A 109 1.61 17.02 0.47
C PRO A 109 0.95 18.38 0.65
N GLU A 110 0.19 18.84 -0.34
CA GLU A 110 -0.52 20.11 -0.37
C GLU A 110 -1.71 20.16 0.60
N ALA A 111 -2.16 19.02 1.11
CA ALA A 111 -3.24 18.89 2.08
C ALA A 111 -2.75 18.70 3.52
N ALA A 112 -1.44 18.56 3.74
CA ALA A 112 -0.87 18.34 5.06
C ALA A 112 -1.26 19.48 6.04
N GLY A 113 -1.79 19.11 7.20
CA GLY A 113 -2.20 20.05 8.25
C GLY A 113 -3.46 20.87 7.93
N LYS A 114 -4.16 20.60 6.82
CA LYS A 114 -5.43 21.26 6.49
C LYS A 114 -6.61 20.50 7.08
N ALA A 115 -7.70 21.24 7.33
CA ALA A 115 -8.97 20.62 7.69
C ALA A 115 -9.60 19.97 6.45
N CYS A 116 -9.86 18.67 6.54
CA CYS A 116 -10.47 17.88 5.48
C CYS A 116 -11.82 17.33 5.93
N ILE A 117 -12.84 17.48 5.09
CA ILE A 117 -14.16 16.90 5.32
C ILE A 117 -14.14 15.40 4.98
N LEU A 118 -14.88 14.60 5.72
CA LEU A 118 -14.99 13.16 5.51
C LEU A 118 -16.17 12.84 4.59
N ILE A 119 -16.01 13.08 3.29
CA ILE A 119 -16.99 12.69 2.25
C ILE A 119 -16.38 11.59 1.40
N ALA A 120 -17.06 10.45 1.30
CA ALA A 120 -16.69 9.37 0.40
C ALA A 120 -17.14 9.68 -1.04
N VAL A 121 -16.26 9.48 -2.00
CA VAL A 121 -16.52 9.59 -3.43
C VAL A 121 -16.11 8.31 -4.15
N GLN A 122 -16.79 8.04 -5.27
CA GLN A 122 -16.32 7.03 -6.22
C GLN A 122 -15.23 7.66 -7.09
N GLY A 123 -13.99 7.29 -6.81
CA GLY A 123 -12.80 7.72 -7.55
C GLY A 123 -12.51 6.86 -8.76
N SER A 124 -11.80 7.44 -9.73
CA SER A 124 -11.14 6.73 -10.81
C SER A 124 -9.69 7.19 -10.96
N LEU A 125 -8.82 6.26 -11.36
CA LEU A 125 -7.44 6.54 -11.71
C LEU A 125 -7.11 5.82 -13.02
N ALA A 126 -6.62 6.56 -14.02
CA ALA A 126 -6.06 5.97 -15.21
C ALA A 126 -4.64 5.47 -14.90
N VAL A 127 -4.40 4.20 -15.12
CA VAL A 127 -3.14 3.51 -14.86
C VAL A 127 -2.52 3.14 -16.21
N PRO A 128 -1.48 3.87 -16.66
CA PRO A 128 -0.85 3.61 -17.95
C PRO A 128 -0.18 2.23 -17.98
N LEU A 129 -0.22 1.60 -19.15
CA LEU A 129 0.46 0.34 -19.43
C LEU A 129 1.62 0.58 -20.40
N ALA A 130 2.69 -0.20 -20.24
CA ALA A 130 3.84 -0.23 -21.14
C ALA A 130 3.50 -0.95 -22.46
N THR A 131 2.60 -1.92 -22.43
CA THR A 131 2.08 -2.61 -23.62
C THR A 131 0.54 -2.64 -23.62
N PRO A 132 -0.12 -2.76 -24.78
CA PRO A 132 -1.58 -2.85 -24.84
C PRO A 132 -2.12 -3.99 -23.97
N LEU A 133 -3.30 -3.81 -23.34
CA LEU A 133 -3.82 -4.78 -22.39
C LEU A 133 -4.06 -6.18 -23.01
N GLY A 134 -4.69 -6.23 -24.19
CA GLY A 134 -5.08 -7.50 -24.82
C GLY A 134 -6.00 -8.35 -23.93
N ASP A 135 -5.69 -9.63 -23.84
CA ASP A 135 -6.41 -10.62 -23.01
C ASP A 135 -5.82 -10.80 -21.61
N ARG A 136 -4.85 -9.96 -21.22
CA ARG A 136 -4.19 -10.04 -19.92
C ARG A 136 -5.19 -9.76 -18.80
N ARG A 137 -5.07 -10.53 -17.71
CA ARG A 137 -5.88 -10.33 -16.51
C ARG A 137 -5.44 -9.08 -15.77
N VAL A 138 -6.37 -8.29 -15.28
CA VAL A 138 -6.08 -7.21 -14.32
C VAL A 138 -6.22 -7.78 -12.91
N LEU A 139 -5.23 -7.50 -12.06
CA LEU A 139 -5.21 -7.93 -10.65
C LEU A 139 -5.07 -6.71 -9.74
N SER A 140 -5.83 -6.70 -8.65
CA SER A 140 -5.65 -5.75 -7.55
C SER A 140 -4.74 -6.40 -6.50
N VAL A 141 -3.62 -5.75 -6.16
CA VAL A 141 -2.70 -6.24 -5.13
C VAL A 141 -2.51 -5.20 -4.03
N SER A 142 -2.44 -5.64 -2.76
CA SER A 142 -2.32 -4.77 -1.59
C SER A 142 -1.31 -5.26 -0.56
#